data_AF-A0A8J2Q6R5-F1
#
_entry.id   AF-A0A8J2Q6R5-F1
#
_cell.length_a   1.000
_cell.length_b   1.000
_cell.length_c   1.000
_cell.angle_alpha   90.00
_cell.angle_beta   90.00
_cell.angle_gamma   90.00
#
_symmetry.space_group_name_H-M   'P 1'
#
loop_
_entity.id
_entity.type
_entity.pdbx_description
1 polymer ?
#
loop_
_entity_poly.entity_id
_entity_poly.type
_entity_poly.pdbx_seq_one_letter_code
_entity_poly.pdbx_strand_id
1 'polypeptide(L)'
;MLLYVLLLLLSNEYHSQAEFTDHFNNFLSGRYGIRTQKLLERLDMGIGHWGSFGGKLNENDPIYNKPVLFVHGAFSRAAIFLKHREYFIDKGYSSSELYATSYGNGINSAIFDGVHCKYIKQIRQMLVAVNNYTRKTVDIIAHSMGSAVSRKAILGNFCFDTDELLGLPLTQLVNTFITVGGTNHGLQICPSIIPLCGSISSLHCSSKLMKELNSQPHRFEGRNSYDIYSLGDPIIGLNCCNESCGVLPNHNASFGVTDLDHFALLSETIMLQLSLLKQTDGQYNTFDIS
;
A
#
# COMPACT_ATOMS: atom_id res chain seq x y z
N MET A 1 17.12 -6.09 -47.65
CA MET A 1 17.30 -6.96 -46.46
C MET A 1 17.43 -6.15 -45.17
N LEU A 2 18.29 -5.12 -45.09
CA LEU A 2 18.40 -4.26 -43.90
C LEU A 2 17.10 -3.53 -43.52
N LEU A 3 16.31 -3.04 -44.48
CA LEU A 3 15.05 -2.35 -44.19
C LEU A 3 13.98 -3.28 -43.58
N TYR A 4 14.00 -4.57 -43.97
CA TYR A 4 13.10 -5.59 -43.44
C TYR A 4 13.51 -6.04 -42.04
N VAL A 5 14.81 -6.09 -41.74
CA VAL A 5 15.33 -6.35 -40.38
C VAL A 5 15.05 -5.16 -39.45
N LEU A 6 15.10 -3.92 -39.96
CA LEU A 6 14.73 -2.73 -39.18
C LEU A 6 13.21 -2.67 -38.90
N LEU A 7 12.38 -3.06 -39.87
CA LEU A 7 10.93 -3.20 -39.68
C LEU A 7 10.57 -4.35 -38.74
N LEU A 8 11.32 -5.47 -38.75
CA LEU A 8 11.16 -6.58 -37.82
C LEU A 8 11.65 -6.25 -36.40
N LEU A 9 12.64 -5.37 -36.25
CA LEU A 9 13.09 -4.84 -34.96
C LEU A 9 12.17 -3.74 -34.41
N LEU A 10 11.45 -3.02 -35.29
CA LEU A 10 10.40 -2.06 -34.91
C LEU A 10 9.04 -2.74 -34.69
N SER A 11 8.84 -3.98 -35.14
CA SER A 11 7.64 -4.78 -34.90
C SER A 11 7.76 -5.73 -33.70
N ASN A 12 8.89 -5.71 -32.98
CA ASN A 12 8.91 -6.22 -31.61
C ASN A 12 8.25 -5.18 -30.70
N GLU A 13 6.93 -5.22 -30.72
CA GLU A 13 6.02 -4.83 -29.65
C GLU A 13 6.66 -4.07 -28.48
N TYR A 14 6.89 -2.78 -28.68
CA TYR A 14 6.62 -1.83 -27.60
C TYR A 14 5.10 -1.72 -27.49
N HIS A 15 4.45 -2.82 -27.07
CA HIS A 15 3.26 -2.67 -26.26
C HIS A 15 3.75 -1.85 -25.07
N SER A 16 3.43 -0.56 -25.07
CA SER A 16 3.43 0.24 -23.86
C SER A 16 2.72 -0.61 -22.83
N GLN A 17 3.46 -1.26 -21.92
CA GLN A 17 2.87 -1.83 -20.73
C GLN A 17 2.28 -0.62 -20.02
N ALA A 18 1.01 -0.37 -20.30
CA ALA A 18 0.21 0.54 -19.52
C ALA A 18 0.37 0.09 -18.08
N GLU A 19 0.55 1.07 -17.21
CA GLU A 19 0.86 0.83 -15.81
C GLU A 19 -0.22 -0.07 -15.21
N PHE A 20 -1.47 0.31 -15.39
CA PHE A 20 -2.59 -0.62 -15.38
C PHE A 20 -2.81 -1.25 -16.74
N THR A 21 -3.26 -2.50 -16.75
CA THR A 21 -3.73 -3.14 -17.99
C THR A 21 -4.87 -2.34 -18.62
N ASP A 22 -4.98 -2.35 -19.95
CA ASP A 22 -6.08 -1.70 -20.68
C ASP A 22 -7.45 -2.13 -20.18
N HIS A 23 -7.60 -3.41 -19.80
CA HIS A 23 -8.84 -3.94 -19.25
C HIS A 23 -9.24 -3.21 -17.96
N PHE A 24 -8.31 -3.08 -17.01
CA PHE A 24 -8.58 -2.38 -15.75
C PHE A 24 -8.78 -0.88 -15.97
N ASN A 25 -8.04 -0.25 -16.89
CA ASN A 25 -8.27 1.14 -17.27
C ASN A 25 -9.67 1.37 -17.88
N ASN A 26 -10.13 0.46 -18.73
CA ASN A 26 -11.48 0.51 -19.31
C ASN A 26 -12.55 0.32 -18.23
N PHE A 27 -12.33 -0.59 -17.28
CA PHE A 27 -13.19 -0.73 -16.11
C PHE A 27 -13.23 0.56 -15.27
N LEU A 28 -12.09 1.14 -14.94
CA LEU A 28 -12.00 2.34 -14.11
C LEU A 28 -12.68 3.54 -14.78
N SER A 29 -12.39 3.77 -16.06
CA SER A 29 -12.96 4.87 -16.83
C SER A 29 -14.46 4.69 -17.04
N GLY A 30 -14.92 3.46 -17.37
CA GLY A 30 -16.33 3.16 -17.56
C GLY A 30 -17.15 3.22 -16.26
N ARG A 31 -16.58 2.76 -15.13
CA ARG A 31 -17.30 2.68 -13.85
C ARG A 31 -17.21 3.94 -13.00
N TYR A 32 -16.06 4.61 -12.99
CA TYR A 32 -15.77 5.75 -12.11
C TYR A 32 -15.36 7.03 -12.85
N GLY A 33 -15.31 6.99 -14.19
CA GLY A 33 -14.94 8.13 -15.03
C GLY A 33 -13.44 8.30 -15.21
N ILE A 34 -13.07 9.01 -16.29
CA ILE A 34 -11.68 9.21 -16.71
C ILE A 34 -10.80 9.93 -15.66
N ARG A 35 -11.39 10.81 -14.84
CA ARG A 35 -10.66 11.50 -13.78
C ARG A 35 -10.15 10.53 -12.72
N THR A 36 -10.99 9.58 -12.32
CA THR A 36 -10.63 8.53 -11.34
C THR A 36 -9.60 7.58 -11.93
N GLN A 37 -9.78 7.19 -13.20
CA GLN A 37 -8.82 6.35 -13.90
C GLN A 37 -7.42 7.01 -13.90
N LYS A 38 -7.29 8.26 -14.33
CA LYS A 38 -6.00 8.98 -14.32
C LYS A 38 -5.41 9.17 -12.93
N LEU A 39 -6.27 9.49 -11.94
CA LEU A 39 -5.86 9.63 -10.54
C LEU A 39 -5.23 8.35 -10.01
N LEU A 40 -5.77 7.19 -10.40
CA LEU A 40 -5.28 5.90 -9.93
C LEU A 40 -4.13 5.36 -10.77
N GLU A 41 -4.11 5.57 -12.08
CA GLU A 41 -3.08 5.00 -12.96
C GLU A 41 -1.73 5.72 -12.81
N ARG A 42 -1.73 7.04 -12.70
CA ARG A 42 -0.53 7.83 -12.41
C ARG A 42 0.61 7.73 -13.43
N LEU A 43 0.29 7.68 -14.71
CA LEU A 43 1.27 7.81 -15.81
C LEU A 43 2.14 9.08 -15.71
N ASP A 44 1.71 10.11 -14.98
CA ASP A 44 2.52 11.30 -14.68
C ASP A 44 3.77 11.01 -13.81
N MET A 45 3.89 9.83 -13.22
CA MET A 45 5.01 9.43 -12.35
C MET A 45 6.15 8.73 -13.08
N GLY A 46 6.01 8.42 -14.37
CA GLY A 46 7.06 7.78 -15.19
C GLY A 46 6.50 6.71 -16.14
N ILE A 47 7.41 5.93 -16.72
CA ILE A 47 7.10 4.79 -17.61
C ILE A 47 7.44 3.46 -16.92
N GLY A 48 6.74 2.38 -17.25
CA GLY A 48 7.13 1.02 -16.83
C GLY A 48 6.78 0.66 -15.38
N HIS A 49 5.52 0.85 -14.98
CA HIS A 49 5.00 0.59 -13.63
C HIS A 49 5.55 1.52 -12.52
N TRP A 50 5.96 2.73 -12.90
CA TRP A 50 6.49 3.73 -11.97
C TRP A 50 5.37 4.47 -11.23
N GLY A 51 4.27 4.78 -11.89
CA GLY A 51 3.06 5.28 -11.28
C GLY A 51 2.26 4.16 -10.63
N SER A 52 1.77 3.17 -11.38
CA SER A 52 0.90 2.14 -10.81
C SER A 52 1.05 0.78 -11.49
N PHE A 53 0.44 -0.26 -10.91
CA PHE A 53 0.28 -1.53 -11.61
C PHE A 53 -0.96 -2.31 -11.21
N GLY A 54 -1.42 -3.18 -12.12
CA GLY A 54 -2.45 -4.17 -11.85
C GLY A 54 -3.51 -4.29 -12.93
N GLY A 55 -4.38 -5.28 -12.77
CA GLY A 55 -5.47 -5.58 -13.68
C GLY A 55 -5.26 -6.83 -14.52
N LYS A 56 -6.35 -7.29 -15.13
CA LYS A 56 -6.36 -8.42 -16.04
C LYS A 56 -5.81 -8.02 -17.40
N LEU A 57 -5.10 -8.89 -18.08
CA LEU A 57 -4.78 -8.69 -19.49
C LEU A 57 -6.04 -8.78 -20.36
N ASN A 58 -6.98 -9.67 -20.00
CA ASN A 58 -8.27 -9.81 -20.69
C ASN A 58 -9.35 -10.41 -19.77
N GLU A 59 -10.60 -10.49 -20.25
CA GLU A 59 -11.75 -10.98 -19.46
C GLU A 59 -11.57 -12.39 -18.88
N ASN A 60 -10.85 -13.26 -19.61
CA ASN A 60 -10.69 -14.67 -19.25
C ASN A 60 -9.58 -14.89 -18.22
N ASP A 61 -8.83 -13.86 -17.84
CA ASP A 61 -7.80 -14.01 -16.83
C ASP A 61 -8.44 -14.31 -15.47
N PRO A 62 -8.12 -15.47 -14.87
CA PRO A 62 -8.72 -15.90 -13.62
C PRO A 62 -8.13 -15.13 -12.43
N ILE A 63 -8.96 -15.01 -11.38
CA ILE A 63 -8.59 -14.49 -10.07
C ILE A 63 -8.85 -15.62 -9.07
N TYR A 64 -7.81 -16.37 -8.73
CA TYR A 64 -7.85 -17.51 -7.81
C TYR A 64 -7.62 -17.07 -6.37
N ASN A 65 -6.59 -16.26 -6.12
CA ASN A 65 -6.25 -15.71 -4.82
C ASN A 65 -7.13 -14.50 -4.49
N LYS A 66 -6.99 -13.98 -3.27
CA LYS A 66 -7.47 -12.63 -2.95
C LYS A 66 -6.50 -11.63 -3.58
N PRO A 67 -6.98 -10.54 -4.19
CA PRO A 67 -6.09 -9.52 -4.71
C PRO A 67 -5.32 -8.83 -3.58
N VAL A 68 -4.09 -8.44 -3.88
CA VAL A 68 -3.20 -7.70 -2.97
C VAL A 68 -3.08 -6.27 -3.46
N LEU A 69 -3.37 -5.31 -2.58
CA LEU A 69 -3.11 -3.90 -2.77
C LEU A 69 -1.86 -3.48 -1.99
N PHE A 70 -0.81 -3.13 -2.70
CA PHE A 70 0.41 -2.58 -2.12
C PHE A 70 0.32 -1.06 -1.98
N VAL A 71 0.68 -0.54 -0.81
CA VAL A 71 0.63 0.89 -0.49
C VAL A 71 2.00 1.37 -0.01
N HIS A 72 2.63 2.23 -0.80
CA HIS A 72 3.99 2.70 -0.53
C HIS A 72 4.04 3.77 0.57
N GLY A 73 5.25 4.03 1.07
CA GLY A 73 5.55 5.07 2.05
C GLY A 73 5.79 6.46 1.48
N ALA A 74 6.23 7.38 2.34
CA ALA A 74 6.70 8.71 1.92
C ALA A 74 7.91 8.59 0.96
N PHE A 75 8.07 9.56 0.07
CA PHE A 75 9.19 9.63 -0.89
C PHE A 75 9.35 8.40 -1.80
N SER A 76 8.27 7.63 -1.98
CA SER A 76 8.27 6.40 -2.76
C SER A 76 7.13 6.40 -3.78
N ARG A 77 7.03 5.32 -4.54
CA ARG A 77 6.05 5.07 -5.60
C ARG A 77 5.65 3.60 -5.59
N ALA A 78 4.62 3.24 -6.33
CA ALA A 78 4.21 1.85 -6.55
C ALA A 78 5.38 0.93 -6.97
N ALA A 79 6.34 1.47 -7.74
CA ALA A 79 7.52 0.73 -8.20
C ALA A 79 8.36 0.05 -7.11
N ILE A 80 8.31 0.51 -5.85
CA ILE A 80 9.02 -0.16 -4.73
C ILE A 80 8.54 -1.61 -4.53
N PHE A 81 7.33 -1.94 -4.99
CA PHE A 81 6.74 -3.26 -4.90
C PHE A 81 6.97 -4.14 -6.14
N LEU A 82 7.77 -3.74 -7.13
CA LEU A 82 8.02 -4.58 -8.31
C LEU A 82 8.65 -5.93 -7.93
N LYS A 83 9.62 -5.94 -7.00
CA LYS A 83 10.18 -7.18 -6.45
C LYS A 83 9.11 -8.05 -5.75
N HIS A 84 8.13 -7.42 -5.09
CA HIS A 84 7.02 -8.16 -4.46
C HIS A 84 6.11 -8.75 -5.53
N ARG A 85 5.80 -7.98 -6.57
CA ARG A 85 4.98 -8.42 -7.69
C ARG A 85 5.61 -9.63 -8.38
N GLU A 86 6.89 -9.55 -8.72
CA GLU A 86 7.65 -10.64 -9.33
C GLU A 86 7.68 -11.88 -8.43
N TYR A 87 8.00 -11.71 -7.14
CA TYR A 87 8.03 -12.82 -6.20
C TYR A 87 6.65 -13.46 -6.01
N PHE A 88 5.57 -12.68 -5.92
CA PHE A 88 4.22 -13.21 -5.74
C PHE A 88 3.77 -14.00 -6.98
N ILE A 89 4.12 -13.52 -8.18
CA ILE A 89 3.89 -14.23 -9.44
C ILE A 89 4.63 -15.57 -9.45
N ASP A 90 5.91 -15.58 -9.06
CA ASP A 90 6.70 -16.82 -8.90
C ASP A 90 6.06 -17.79 -7.89
N LYS A 91 5.32 -17.28 -6.90
CA LYS A 91 4.60 -18.08 -5.89
C LYS A 91 3.12 -18.32 -6.21
N GLY A 92 2.72 -18.17 -7.47
CA GLY A 92 1.42 -18.60 -8.00
C GLY A 92 0.32 -17.54 -7.95
N TYR A 93 0.65 -16.27 -7.73
CA TYR A 93 -0.27 -15.16 -8.05
C TYR A 93 -0.25 -14.85 -9.55
N SER A 94 -1.32 -14.24 -10.05
CA SER A 94 -1.33 -13.63 -11.38
C SER A 94 -1.20 -12.12 -11.29
N SER A 95 -0.81 -11.45 -12.39
CA SER A 95 -0.81 -9.99 -12.45
C SER A 95 -2.19 -9.37 -12.21
N SER A 96 -3.25 -10.14 -12.51
CA SER A 96 -4.66 -9.82 -12.26
C SER A 96 -5.02 -9.76 -10.77
N GLU A 97 -4.10 -10.13 -9.90
CA GLU A 97 -4.30 -10.20 -8.45
C GLU A 97 -3.40 -9.21 -7.70
N LEU A 98 -2.54 -8.46 -8.38
CA LEU A 98 -1.51 -7.64 -7.75
C LEU A 98 -1.65 -6.19 -8.19
N TYR A 99 -1.89 -5.30 -7.23
CA TYR A 99 -2.27 -3.92 -7.48
C TYR A 99 -1.45 -2.95 -6.65
N ALA A 100 -1.09 -1.81 -7.22
CA ALA A 100 -0.52 -0.68 -6.50
C ALA A 100 -0.87 0.62 -7.21
N THR A 101 -1.02 1.71 -6.47
CA THR A 101 -1.17 3.07 -7.02
C THR A 101 -0.22 4.02 -6.32
N SER A 102 0.47 4.88 -7.07
CA SER A 102 1.28 5.94 -6.46
C SER A 102 0.44 7.10 -5.98
N TYR A 103 0.59 7.56 -4.75
CA TYR A 103 0.00 8.83 -4.31
C TYR A 103 1.09 9.90 -4.10
N GLY A 104 0.68 11.16 -4.09
CA GLY A 104 1.62 12.29 -4.01
C GLY A 104 2.47 12.44 -5.27
N ASN A 105 3.60 13.14 -5.16
CA ASN A 105 4.48 13.43 -6.30
C ASN A 105 5.66 12.45 -6.42
N GLY A 106 5.59 11.32 -5.70
CA GLY A 106 6.68 10.35 -5.59
C GLY A 106 7.96 10.97 -5.03
N ILE A 107 9.09 10.70 -5.68
CA ILE A 107 10.43 11.19 -5.28
C ILE A 107 10.54 12.72 -5.39
N ASN A 108 9.69 13.36 -6.19
CA ASN A 108 9.67 14.82 -6.38
C ASN A 108 8.72 15.54 -5.39
N SER A 109 8.25 14.86 -4.34
CA SER A 109 7.49 15.53 -3.27
C SER A 109 8.41 16.59 -2.64
N ALA A 110 8.02 17.86 -2.80
CA ALA A 110 8.59 18.95 -2.02
C ALA A 110 8.57 18.48 -0.57
N ILE A 111 9.76 18.53 0.04
CA ILE A 111 10.12 17.81 1.26
C ILE A 111 8.96 17.86 2.28
N PHE A 112 8.48 16.68 2.70
CA PHE A 112 7.61 16.47 3.86
C PHE A 112 6.10 16.74 3.72
N ASP A 113 5.44 16.32 2.64
CA ASP A 113 3.96 16.26 2.64
C ASP A 113 3.45 15.34 3.77
N GLY A 114 2.50 15.82 4.57
CA GLY A 114 1.86 15.04 5.64
C GLY A 114 0.93 13.95 5.12
N VAL A 115 0.17 13.33 6.04
CA VAL A 115 -0.85 12.32 5.67
C VAL A 115 -2.10 13.06 5.21
N HIS A 116 -2.12 13.47 3.94
CA HIS A 116 -3.17 14.32 3.39
C HIS A 116 -4.45 13.58 3.00
N CYS A 117 -5.60 14.26 3.09
CA CYS A 117 -6.89 13.72 2.67
C CYS A 117 -6.88 13.20 1.23
N LYS A 118 -6.21 13.89 0.31
CA LYS A 118 -6.08 13.45 -1.09
C LYS A 118 -5.44 12.07 -1.23
N TYR A 119 -4.45 11.74 -0.39
CA TYR A 119 -3.78 10.44 -0.41
C TYR A 119 -4.68 9.36 0.16
N ILE A 120 -5.35 9.67 1.27
CA ILE A 120 -6.34 8.80 1.91
C ILE A 120 -7.49 8.47 0.92
N LYS A 121 -8.07 9.48 0.27
CA LYS A 121 -9.14 9.32 -0.71
C LYS A 121 -8.70 8.49 -1.91
N GLN A 122 -7.48 8.69 -2.40
CA GLN A 122 -6.95 7.92 -3.52
C GLN A 122 -6.79 6.43 -3.16
N ILE A 123 -6.17 6.10 -2.03
CA ILE A 123 -6.03 4.71 -1.57
C ILE A 123 -7.39 4.07 -1.27
N ARG A 124 -8.30 4.82 -0.66
CA ARG A 124 -9.68 4.38 -0.42
C ARG A 124 -10.39 4.05 -1.73
N GLN A 125 -10.27 4.91 -2.74
CA GLN A 125 -10.85 4.70 -4.06
C GLN A 125 -10.22 3.49 -4.79
N MET A 126 -8.91 3.28 -4.63
CA MET A 126 -8.22 2.10 -5.17
C MET A 126 -8.72 0.81 -4.52
N LEU A 127 -8.83 0.76 -3.19
CA LEU A 127 -9.36 -0.38 -2.45
C LEU A 127 -10.77 -0.77 -2.94
N VAL A 128 -11.67 0.22 -3.06
CA VAL A 128 -13.03 0.01 -3.57
C VAL A 128 -13.01 -0.46 -5.03
N ALA A 129 -12.15 0.10 -5.86
CA ALA A 129 -12.03 -0.30 -7.27
C ALA A 129 -11.55 -1.74 -7.42
N VAL A 130 -10.49 -2.14 -6.69
CA VAL A 130 -9.96 -3.52 -6.69
C VAL A 130 -11.01 -4.50 -6.18
N ASN A 131 -11.68 -4.20 -5.07
CA ASN A 131 -12.76 -5.05 -4.55
C ASN A 131 -13.89 -5.23 -5.59
N ASN A 132 -14.35 -4.14 -6.20
CA ASN A 132 -15.43 -4.20 -7.20
C ASN A 132 -15.04 -4.91 -8.49
N TYR A 133 -13.79 -4.73 -8.93
CA TYR A 133 -13.26 -5.32 -10.15
C TYR A 133 -13.06 -6.83 -10.02
N THR A 134 -12.49 -7.26 -8.89
CA THR A 134 -12.14 -8.66 -8.63
C THR A 134 -13.27 -9.45 -7.97
N ARG A 135 -14.26 -8.76 -7.39
CA ARG A 135 -15.36 -9.34 -6.60
C ARG A 135 -14.87 -10.15 -5.38
N LYS A 136 -13.73 -9.77 -4.81
CA LYS A 136 -13.14 -10.40 -3.63
C LYS A 136 -12.77 -9.38 -2.57
N THR A 137 -12.68 -9.83 -1.32
CA THR A 137 -11.98 -9.06 -0.28
C THR A 137 -10.52 -8.91 -0.66
N VAL A 138 -9.91 -7.80 -0.24
CA VAL A 138 -8.57 -7.37 -0.65
C VAL A 138 -7.62 -7.57 0.51
N ASP A 139 -6.44 -8.10 0.22
CA ASP A 139 -5.32 -8.09 1.17
C ASP A 139 -4.50 -6.82 0.93
N ILE A 140 -3.96 -6.21 1.99
CA ILE A 140 -3.19 -4.96 1.91
C ILE A 140 -1.81 -5.18 2.51
N ILE A 141 -0.77 -4.78 1.79
CA ILE A 141 0.59 -4.63 2.32
C ILE A 141 0.95 -3.15 2.27
N ALA A 142 1.11 -2.53 3.43
CA ALA A 142 1.40 -1.11 3.56
C ALA A 142 2.78 -0.89 4.16
N HIS A 143 3.63 -0.13 3.49
CA HIS A 143 4.98 0.20 3.96
C HIS A 143 5.04 1.61 4.54
N SER A 144 5.73 1.79 5.68
CA SER A 144 6.04 3.12 6.21
C SER A 144 4.78 3.98 6.44
N MET A 145 4.78 5.23 5.96
CA MET A 145 3.63 6.13 5.96
C MET A 145 2.38 5.54 5.27
N GLY A 146 2.55 4.60 4.35
CA GLY A 146 1.46 3.87 3.71
C GLY A 146 0.55 3.18 4.72
N SER A 147 1.07 2.81 5.91
CA SER A 147 0.26 2.29 7.00
C SER A 147 -0.78 3.31 7.47
N ALA A 148 -0.35 4.52 7.86
CA ALA A 148 -1.25 5.57 8.34
C ALA A 148 -2.29 5.96 7.29
N VAL A 149 -1.86 6.09 6.02
CA VAL A 149 -2.75 6.38 4.88
C VAL A 149 -3.81 5.30 4.72
N SER A 150 -3.39 4.03 4.71
CA SER A 150 -4.29 2.88 4.52
C SER A 150 -5.25 2.71 5.68
N ARG A 151 -4.76 2.80 6.92
CA ARG A 151 -5.58 2.73 8.13
C ARG A 151 -6.66 3.81 8.11
N LYS A 152 -6.32 5.07 7.81
CA LYS A 152 -7.33 6.13 7.70
C LYS A 152 -8.29 5.92 6.52
N ALA A 153 -7.80 5.40 5.40
CA ALA A 153 -8.63 5.05 4.24
C ALA A 153 -9.65 3.95 4.57
N ILE A 154 -9.28 2.98 5.41
CA ILE A 154 -10.16 1.89 5.87
C ILE A 154 -11.14 2.40 6.92
N LEU A 155 -10.67 3.13 7.95
CA LEU A 155 -11.51 3.66 9.03
C LEU A 155 -12.57 4.63 8.51
N GLY A 156 -12.22 5.46 7.52
CA GLY A 156 -13.11 6.46 6.95
C GLY A 156 -13.31 7.66 7.89
N ASN A 157 -14.57 8.07 8.05
CA ASN A 157 -14.96 9.28 8.78
C ASN A 157 -14.44 10.57 8.12
N PHE A 158 -14.21 11.65 8.85
CA PHE A 158 -13.72 12.92 8.30
C PHE A 158 -12.19 12.95 8.14
N CYS A 159 -11.71 13.57 7.08
CA CYS A 159 -10.31 14.02 6.96
C CYS A 159 -10.06 15.19 7.91
N PHE A 160 -8.92 15.20 8.60
CA PHE A 160 -8.63 16.28 9.54
C PHE A 160 -8.12 17.55 8.89
N ASP A 161 -7.43 17.46 7.75
CA ASP A 161 -6.85 18.60 7.06
C ASP A 161 -7.84 19.34 6.13
N THR A 162 -8.90 18.68 5.68
CA THR A 162 -9.89 19.27 4.74
C THR A 162 -11.34 19.21 5.20
N ASP A 163 -11.64 18.54 6.33
CA ASP A 163 -13.00 18.26 6.82
C ASP A 163 -13.91 17.52 5.80
N GLU A 164 -13.33 16.92 4.76
CA GLU A 164 -14.08 16.12 3.80
C GLU A 164 -14.48 14.76 4.39
N LEU A 165 -15.71 14.33 4.11
CA LEU A 165 -16.22 13.02 4.53
C LEU A 165 -15.67 11.90 3.63
N LEU A 166 -14.94 10.95 4.20
CA LEU A 166 -14.47 9.73 3.52
C LEU A 166 -15.58 8.67 3.40
N GLY A 167 -16.55 8.70 4.31
CA GLY A 167 -17.66 7.76 4.40
C GLY A 167 -17.44 6.67 5.45
N LEU A 168 -18.26 5.62 5.39
CA LEU A 168 -18.28 4.52 6.37
C LEU A 168 -17.00 3.66 6.36
N PRO A 169 -16.68 2.95 7.45
CA PRO A 169 -15.55 2.03 7.46
C PRO A 169 -15.60 0.98 6.33
N LEU A 170 -14.44 0.64 5.77
CA LEU A 170 -14.27 -0.40 4.73
C LEU A 170 -13.66 -1.69 5.26
N THR A 171 -13.64 -1.88 6.59
CA THR A 171 -13.08 -3.07 7.26
C THR A 171 -13.51 -4.38 6.60
N GLN A 172 -14.79 -4.50 6.24
CA GLN A 172 -15.36 -5.69 5.58
C GLN A 172 -14.83 -5.98 4.17
N LEU A 173 -14.20 -5.00 3.52
CA LEU A 173 -13.56 -5.19 2.22
C LEU A 173 -12.13 -5.74 2.36
N VAL A 174 -11.53 -5.65 3.55
CA VAL A 174 -10.14 -6.05 3.79
C VAL A 174 -10.08 -7.40 4.50
N ASN A 175 -9.40 -8.36 3.88
CA ASN A 175 -9.19 -9.66 4.50
C ASN A 175 -7.99 -9.61 5.45
N THR A 176 -6.78 -9.40 4.93
CA THR A 176 -5.56 -9.29 5.74
C THR A 176 -4.89 -7.94 5.50
N PHE A 177 -4.52 -7.25 6.58
CA PHE A 177 -3.72 -6.03 6.54
C PHE A 177 -2.33 -6.29 7.15
N ILE A 178 -1.27 -6.10 6.37
CA ILE A 178 0.10 -6.21 6.85
C ILE A 178 0.74 -4.83 6.76
N THR A 179 1.32 -4.38 7.86
CA THR A 179 2.13 -3.17 7.90
C THR A 179 3.61 -3.55 8.08
N VAL A 180 4.47 -3.03 7.21
CA VAL A 180 5.91 -3.32 7.19
C VAL A 180 6.67 -2.04 7.43
N GLY A 181 7.44 -1.97 8.52
CA GLY A 181 8.10 -0.74 8.95
C GLY A 181 7.11 0.42 9.08
N GLY A 182 5.89 0.15 9.54
CA GLY A 182 4.79 1.11 9.51
C GLY A 182 4.89 2.20 10.57
N THR A 183 4.40 3.40 10.24
CA THR A 183 4.29 4.53 11.17
C THR A 183 3.04 4.39 12.07
N ASN A 184 2.88 3.25 12.76
CA ASN A 184 1.62 2.88 13.41
C ASN A 184 1.30 3.77 14.63
N HIS A 185 2.32 4.17 15.39
CA HIS A 185 2.22 5.20 16.43
C HIS A 185 2.91 6.52 16.05
N GLY A 186 3.34 6.66 14.79
CA GLY A 186 4.06 7.82 14.29
C GLY A 186 5.55 7.58 14.06
N LEU A 187 6.35 8.64 14.19
CA LEU A 187 7.82 8.63 14.11
C LEU A 187 8.43 9.04 15.45
N GLN A 188 9.51 8.37 15.86
CA GLN A 188 10.21 8.69 17.12
C GLN A 188 10.76 10.12 17.12
N ILE A 189 11.40 10.51 16.01
CA ILE A 189 11.92 11.87 15.83
C ILE A 189 11.02 12.58 14.83
N CYS A 190 10.06 13.36 15.32
CA CYS A 190 9.06 14.03 14.50
C CYS A 190 8.94 15.53 14.85
N PRO A 191 9.90 16.38 14.49
CA PRO A 191 9.89 17.79 14.88
C PRO A 191 8.77 18.55 14.16
N SER A 192 8.02 19.39 14.88
CA SER A 192 6.83 20.07 14.34
C SER A 192 7.10 21.05 13.19
N ILE A 193 8.37 21.45 12.97
CA ILE A 193 8.76 22.28 11.82
C ILE A 193 8.70 21.53 10.48
N ILE A 194 8.67 20.19 10.53
CA ILE A 194 8.55 19.33 9.37
C ILE A 194 7.06 19.10 9.09
N PRO A 195 6.51 19.42 7.89
CA PRO A 195 5.08 19.27 7.64
C PRO A 195 4.52 17.85 7.81
N LEU A 196 5.34 16.81 7.62
CA LEU A 196 5.04 15.41 7.94
C LEU A 196 4.70 15.18 9.43
N CYS A 197 5.13 16.07 10.31
CA CYS A 197 5.03 16.01 11.77
C CYS A 197 4.22 17.15 12.40
N GLY A 198 4.17 18.32 11.76
CA GLY A 198 3.62 19.53 12.36
C GLY A 198 2.09 19.67 12.29
N SER A 199 1.44 18.99 11.34
CA SER A 199 0.00 19.17 11.10
C SER A 199 -0.88 18.29 12.00
N ILE A 200 -2.19 18.55 12.00
CA ILE A 200 -3.18 17.70 12.69
C ILE A 200 -3.35 16.31 12.04
N SER A 201 -3.02 16.21 10.74
CA SER A 201 -3.00 14.97 9.96
C SER A 201 -1.54 14.58 9.66
N SER A 202 -0.77 14.34 10.72
CA SER A 202 0.67 14.10 10.67
C SER A 202 1.06 12.80 11.35
N LEU A 203 2.33 12.42 11.20
CA LEU A 203 2.96 11.27 11.84
C LEU A 203 3.51 11.59 13.23
N HIS A 204 3.19 12.75 13.81
CA HIS A 204 3.48 12.99 15.22
C HIS A 204 2.52 12.17 16.08
N CYS A 205 3.04 11.45 17.08
CA CYS A 205 2.24 10.51 17.89
C CYS A 205 1.06 11.19 18.63
N SER A 206 1.16 12.49 18.93
CA SER A 206 0.07 13.25 19.56
C SER A 206 -0.92 13.90 18.57
N SER A 207 -0.73 13.71 17.26
CA SER A 207 -1.61 14.26 16.21
C SER A 207 -3.03 13.71 16.32
N LYS A 208 -4.01 14.44 15.77
CA LYS A 208 -5.41 14.00 15.79
C LYS A 208 -5.59 12.71 14.98
N LEU A 209 -4.84 12.58 13.89
CA LEU A 209 -4.78 11.34 13.10
C LEU A 209 -4.28 10.15 13.92
N MET A 210 -3.11 10.23 14.54
CA MET A 210 -2.54 9.10 15.29
C MET A 210 -3.43 8.71 16.47
N LYS A 211 -3.98 9.70 17.18
CA LYS A 211 -4.93 9.46 18.27
C LYS A 211 -6.18 8.72 17.79
N GLU A 212 -6.80 9.15 16.68
CA GLU A 212 -8.00 8.49 16.16
C GLU A 212 -7.70 7.05 15.72
N LEU A 213 -6.60 6.83 14.99
CA LEU A 213 -6.23 5.50 14.52
C LEU A 213 -5.94 4.54 15.69
N ASN A 214 -5.33 5.03 16.77
CA ASN A 214 -4.89 4.19 17.88
C ASN A 214 -5.89 4.12 19.04
N SER A 215 -6.95 4.93 19.05
CA SER A 215 -8.01 4.88 20.06
C SER A 215 -9.16 3.92 19.73
N GLN A 216 -9.06 3.15 18.64
CA GLN A 216 -10.11 2.21 18.26
C GLN A 216 -10.18 1.06 19.26
N PRO A 217 -11.37 0.69 19.76
CA PRO A 217 -11.50 -0.34 20.80
C PRO A 217 -11.16 -1.75 20.30
N HIS A 218 -11.23 -1.95 18.98
CA HIS A 218 -10.99 -3.22 18.31
C HIS A 218 -10.24 -2.99 16.99
N ARG A 219 -9.66 -4.06 16.45
CA ARG A 219 -9.07 -4.07 15.10
C ARG A 219 -10.09 -3.66 14.07
N PHE A 220 -9.71 -2.76 13.17
CA PHE A 220 -10.58 -2.29 12.08
C PHE A 220 -9.90 -2.41 10.71
N GLU A 221 -8.61 -2.73 10.66
CA GLU A 221 -7.81 -2.77 9.44
C GLU A 221 -8.23 -3.91 8.50
N GLY A 222 -8.88 -4.95 9.02
CA GLY A 222 -9.41 -6.08 8.26
C GLY A 222 -9.78 -7.24 9.16
N ARG A 223 -10.13 -8.38 8.57
CA ARG A 223 -10.37 -9.63 9.32
C ARG A 223 -9.14 -10.03 10.15
N ASN A 224 -7.97 -9.96 9.52
CA ASN A 224 -6.67 -10.19 10.15
C ASN A 224 -5.75 -8.98 9.96
N SER A 225 -4.91 -8.67 10.94
CA SER A 225 -3.83 -7.70 10.77
C SER A 225 -2.53 -8.09 11.47
N TYR A 226 -1.40 -7.73 10.86
CA TYR A 226 -0.07 -8.06 11.35
C TYR A 226 0.86 -6.86 11.18
N ASP A 227 1.83 -6.72 12.07
CA ASP A 227 2.96 -5.81 11.87
C ASP A 227 4.28 -6.57 11.75
N ILE A 228 5.13 -6.05 10.88
CA ILE A 228 6.52 -6.46 10.72
C ILE A 228 7.36 -5.21 10.97
N TYR A 229 8.17 -5.20 12.02
CA TYR A 229 8.98 -4.04 12.42
C TYR A 229 10.42 -4.45 12.67
N SER A 230 11.34 -3.48 12.63
CA SER A 230 12.74 -3.74 12.99
C SER A 230 13.22 -2.86 14.14
N LEU A 231 14.04 -3.44 15.01
CA LEU A 231 14.82 -2.70 16.00
C LEU A 231 15.94 -1.87 15.36
N GLY A 232 16.33 -2.21 14.14
CA GLY A 232 17.35 -1.52 13.34
C GLY A 232 16.80 -0.44 12.41
N ASP A 233 15.50 -0.13 12.44
CA ASP A 233 14.88 0.88 11.57
C ASP A 233 15.19 2.31 12.05
N PRO A 234 16.07 3.06 11.36
CA PRO A 234 16.48 4.39 11.80
C PRO A 234 15.46 5.49 11.41
N ILE A 235 14.49 5.16 10.53
CA ILE A 235 13.53 6.13 9.99
C ILE A 235 12.34 6.25 10.92
N ILE A 236 11.74 5.12 11.30
CA ILE A 236 10.58 5.08 12.17
C ILE A 236 10.97 5.27 13.64
N GLY A 237 12.10 4.67 14.03
CA GLY A 237 12.54 4.57 15.41
C GLY A 237 11.69 3.57 16.22
N LEU A 238 11.95 3.52 17.53
CA LEU A 238 11.43 2.47 18.40
C LEU A 238 10.34 2.97 19.34
N ASN A 239 10.43 4.20 19.83
CA ASN A 239 9.54 4.75 20.84
C ASN A 239 8.82 6.01 20.33
N CYS A 240 7.49 5.93 20.30
CA CYS A 240 6.59 6.99 19.87
C CYS A 240 5.57 7.24 20.98
N CYS A 241 5.76 8.31 21.77
CA CYS A 241 4.89 8.63 22.91
C CYS A 241 4.72 7.47 23.93
N ASN A 242 5.80 6.76 24.27
CA ASN A 242 5.83 5.58 25.14
C ASN A 242 5.23 4.29 24.54
N GLU A 243 4.87 4.32 23.26
CA GLU A 243 4.44 3.13 22.52
C GLU A 243 5.53 2.70 21.54
N SER A 244 5.51 1.42 21.12
CA SER A 244 6.36 1.00 20.02
C SER A 244 5.88 1.62 18.72
N CYS A 245 6.74 2.37 18.04
CA CYS A 245 6.38 3.09 16.81
C CYS A 245 5.79 2.17 15.74
N GLY A 246 6.40 0.98 15.59
CA GLY A 246 6.09 0.00 14.55
C GLY A 246 5.01 -1.02 14.90
N VAL A 247 4.61 -1.18 16.17
CA VAL A 247 3.58 -2.14 16.56
C VAL A 247 2.19 -1.59 16.26
N LEU A 248 1.33 -2.42 15.68
CA LEU A 248 -0.04 -2.05 15.32
C LEU A 248 -0.99 -2.25 16.51
N PRO A 249 -1.95 -1.37 16.81
CA PRO A 249 -2.94 -1.66 17.86
C PRO A 249 -3.91 -2.79 17.48
N ASN A 250 -4.34 -3.60 18.46
CA ASN A 250 -5.37 -4.65 18.33
C ASN A 250 -5.10 -5.73 17.26
N HIS A 251 -3.86 -5.85 16.80
CA HIS A 251 -3.45 -6.74 15.72
C HIS A 251 -3.43 -8.21 16.16
N ASN A 252 -3.30 -9.14 15.20
CA ASN A 252 -3.25 -10.58 15.47
C ASN A 252 -1.87 -11.01 16.01
N ALA A 253 -0.79 -10.65 15.33
CA ALA A 253 0.58 -10.95 15.74
C ALA A 253 1.61 -9.95 15.18
N SER A 254 2.63 -9.69 15.99
CA SER A 254 3.79 -8.85 15.69
C SER A 254 4.98 -9.71 15.29
N PHE A 255 5.75 -9.26 14.30
CA PHE A 255 6.97 -9.92 13.84
C PHE A 255 8.13 -8.92 13.86
N GLY A 256 8.92 -8.96 14.94
CA GLY A 256 10.10 -8.12 15.11
C GLY A 256 11.35 -8.76 14.54
N VAL A 257 12.20 -7.97 13.87
CA VAL A 257 13.55 -8.38 13.42
C VAL A 257 14.61 -7.39 13.94
N THR A 258 15.84 -7.83 14.17
CA THR A 258 16.86 -7.00 14.85
C THR A 258 17.63 -6.08 13.91
N ASP A 259 18.02 -6.56 12.73
CA ASP A 259 19.14 -5.96 11.97
C ASP A 259 18.76 -5.49 10.56
N LEU A 260 17.48 -5.21 10.30
CA LEU A 260 17.03 -4.71 9.01
C LEU A 260 16.73 -3.21 9.07
N ASP A 261 17.31 -2.44 8.15
CA ASP A 261 16.92 -1.05 7.96
C ASP A 261 15.50 -0.93 7.36
N HIS A 262 14.99 0.30 7.29
CA HIS A 262 13.63 0.58 6.84
C HIS A 262 13.24 0.01 5.46
N PHE A 263 14.19 -0.07 4.53
CA PHE A 263 13.97 -0.54 3.16
C PHE A 263 14.31 -2.03 3.01
N ALA A 264 15.37 -2.49 3.67
CA ALA A 264 15.72 -3.90 3.77
C ALA A 264 14.56 -4.68 4.41
N LEU A 265 13.95 -4.14 5.47
CA LEU A 265 12.79 -4.71 6.14
C LEU A 265 11.65 -5.03 5.15
N LEU A 266 11.36 -4.12 4.22
CA LEU A 266 10.36 -4.35 3.19
C LEU A 266 10.76 -5.47 2.22
N SER A 267 12.00 -5.44 1.72
CA SER A 267 12.42 -6.31 0.62
C SER A 267 12.95 -7.69 1.02
N GLU A 268 13.34 -7.87 2.29
CA GLU A 268 13.87 -9.12 2.83
C GLU A 268 12.81 -9.94 3.57
N THR A 269 11.73 -9.30 4.04
CA THR A 269 10.60 -10.00 4.68
C THR A 269 9.50 -10.43 3.71
N ILE A 270 9.71 -10.32 2.39
CA ILE A 270 8.70 -10.64 1.36
C ILE A 270 8.11 -12.04 1.55
N MET A 271 8.94 -13.02 1.93
CA MET A 271 8.47 -14.39 2.18
C MET A 271 7.51 -14.46 3.37
N LEU A 272 7.84 -13.77 4.47
CA LEU A 272 6.98 -13.67 5.65
C LEU A 272 5.67 -12.97 5.29
N GLN A 273 5.72 -11.84 4.59
CA GLN A 273 4.53 -11.10 4.14
C GLN A 273 3.58 -12.01 3.35
N LEU A 274 4.09 -12.75 2.36
CA LEU A 274 3.29 -13.70 1.60
C LEU A 274 2.72 -14.83 2.47
N SER A 275 3.50 -15.36 3.42
CA SER A 275 3.04 -16.42 4.31
C SER A 275 1.85 -15.97 5.17
N LEU A 276 1.86 -14.72 5.66
CA LEU A 276 0.80 -14.12 6.46
C LEU A 276 -0.49 -13.90 5.65
N LEU A 277 -0.38 -13.59 4.36
CA LEU A 277 -1.55 -13.54 3.46
C LEU A 277 -2.19 -14.90 3.23
N LYS A 278 -1.37 -15.97 3.22
CA LYS A 278 -1.83 -17.35 3.02
C LYS A 278 -2.32 -18.03 4.29
N GLN A 279 -2.14 -17.43 5.47
CA GLN A 279 -2.69 -17.99 6.70
C GLN A 279 -4.22 -18.06 6.63
N THR A 280 -4.76 -19.27 6.75
CA THR A 280 -6.17 -19.51 7.02
C THR A 280 -6.41 -19.32 8.52
N ASP A 281 -7.53 -18.70 8.89
CA ASP A 281 -7.96 -18.54 10.28
C ASP A 281 -7.74 -19.84 11.09
N GLY A 282 -6.82 -19.82 12.05
CA GLY A 282 -6.61 -20.92 13.01
C GLY A 282 -5.28 -21.68 12.94
N GLN A 283 -4.33 -21.34 12.06
CA GLN A 283 -2.97 -21.90 12.10
C GLN A 283 -1.90 -20.84 12.38
N TYR A 284 -1.65 -20.59 13.67
CA TYR A 284 -0.44 -19.89 14.11
C TYR A 284 0.72 -20.88 14.14
N ASN A 285 1.48 -20.98 13.05
CA ASN A 285 2.81 -21.57 13.14
C ASN A 285 3.77 -20.50 13.65
N THR A 286 4.34 -20.73 14.82
CA THR A 286 5.46 -19.95 15.36
C THR A 286 6.64 -20.08 14.39
N PHE A 287 6.93 -19.00 13.66
CA PHE A 287 8.16 -18.89 12.90
C PHE A 287 9.17 -18.15 13.77
N ASP A 288 10.10 -18.89 14.38
CA ASP A 288 11.34 -18.31 14.88
C ASP A 288 12.16 -17.90 13.65
N ILE A 289 12.31 -16.59 13.46
CA ILE A 289 13.24 -16.02 12.51
C ILE A 289 14.59 -15.97 13.23
N SER A 290 15.43 -16.98 13.00
CA SER A 290 16.84 -16.99 13.38
C SER A 290 17.68 -16.17 12.42
#